data_AF-A0A401WR14-F1
#
_entry.id   AF-A0A401WR14-F1
#
_cell.length_a   1.000
_cell.length_b   1.000
_cell.length_c   1.000
_cell.angle_alpha   90.00
_cell.angle_beta   90.00
_cell.angle_gamma   90.00
#
_symmetry.space_group_name_H-M   'P 1'
#
loop_
_entity.id
_entity.type
_entity.pdbx_description
1 polymer ?
#
loop_
_entity_poly.entity_id
_entity_poly.type
_entity_poly.pdbx_seq_one_letter_code
_entity_poly.pdbx_strand_id
1 'polypeptide(L)'
;MATSSTVTVGCKLPNGLVLELAGQKHELAGARTAKAGGYGLTPVPADFWQAWAQKYAGFPPLEAGLIFAQTTPEKAAGQAKEQASLRTGMEPLNPAAPAPGITPA
;
A
#
# COMPACT_ATOMS: atom_id res chain seq x y z
N MET A 1 24.47 13.85 9.94
CA MET A 1 24.65 12.39 9.87
C MET A 1 23.31 11.78 9.51
N ALA A 2 23.10 11.43 8.24
CA ALA A 2 21.83 10.83 7.79
C ALA A 2 21.93 9.31 7.98
N THR A 3 21.28 8.79 9.01
CA THR A 3 21.05 7.35 9.16
C THR A 3 20.00 6.96 8.14
N SER A 4 20.44 6.56 6.95
CA SER A 4 19.61 6.06 5.84
C SER A 4 18.94 4.73 6.19
N SER A 5 18.07 4.73 7.20
CA SER A 5 17.28 3.58 7.58
C SER A 5 16.34 3.28 6.41
N THR A 6 16.43 2.11 5.81
CA THR A 6 15.48 1.68 4.78
C THR A 6 14.27 1.06 5.45
N VAL A 7 13.07 1.52 5.08
CA VAL A 7 11.81 0.90 5.51
C VAL A 7 11.22 0.11 4.35
N THR A 8 10.56 -0.98 4.67
CA THR A 8 9.78 -1.74 3.69
C THR A 8 8.36 -1.21 3.69
N VAL A 9 7.95 -0.61 2.57
CA VAL A 9 6.58 -0.15 2.35
C VAL A 9 5.79 -1.24 1.66
N GLY A 10 4.68 -1.65 2.28
CA GLY A 10 3.68 -2.51 1.68
C GLY A 10 2.61 -1.67 0.96
N CYS A 11 2.25 -2.05 -0.27
CA CYS A 11 1.17 -1.42 -1.03
C CYS A 11 0.18 -2.48 -1.56
N LYS A 12 -1.10 -2.35 -1.17
CA LYS A 12 -2.19 -3.24 -1.62
C LYS A 12 -2.90 -2.76 -2.89
N LEU A 13 -2.52 -1.62 -3.44
CA LEU A 13 -3.21 -1.08 -4.61
C LEU A 13 -2.99 -2.00 -5.82
N PRO A 14 -4.02 -2.23 -6.66
CA PRO A 14 -3.95 -3.21 -7.75
C PRO A 14 -2.82 -2.94 -8.74
N ASN A 15 -2.55 -1.65 -9.01
CA ASN A 15 -1.52 -1.20 -9.94
C ASN A 15 -0.23 -0.69 -9.25
N GLY A 16 -0.14 -0.79 -7.92
CA GLY A 16 0.94 -0.17 -7.15
C GLY A 16 0.75 1.33 -6.97
N LEU A 17 1.81 2.02 -6.54
CA LEU A 17 1.79 3.47 -6.32
C LEU A 17 3.16 4.09 -6.54
N VAL A 18 3.24 5.17 -7.30
CA VAL A 18 4.47 5.97 -7.40
C VAL A 18 4.45 7.06 -6.33
N LEU A 19 5.35 6.97 -5.36
CA LEU A 19 5.59 8.02 -4.39
C LEU A 19 6.48 9.08 -5.04
N GLU A 20 5.95 10.29 -5.22
CA GLU A 20 6.74 11.44 -5.67
C GLU A 20 6.85 12.49 -4.55
N LEU A 21 8.09 12.82 -4.19
CA LEU A 21 8.38 13.90 -3.24
C LEU A 21 9.66 14.63 -3.66
N ALA A 22 9.59 15.95 -3.79
CA ALA A 22 10.74 16.81 -4.08
C ALA A 22 11.57 16.38 -5.31
N GLY A 23 10.92 15.82 -6.35
CA GLY A 23 11.58 15.35 -7.56
C GLY A 23 12.12 13.92 -7.50
N GLN A 24 12.08 13.26 -6.33
CA GLN A 24 12.36 11.83 -6.19
C GLN A 24 11.08 11.03 -6.40
N LYS A 25 11.14 10.06 -7.32
CA LYS A 25 10.05 9.11 -7.58
C LYS A 25 10.47 7.72 -7.12
N HIS A 26 9.63 7.09 -6.30
CA HIS A 26 9.79 5.70 -5.88
C HIS A 26 8.53 4.92 -6.23
N GLU A 27 8.65 3.95 -7.13
CA GLU A 27 7.55 3.08 -7.53
C GLU A 27 7.38 1.93 -6.53
N LEU A 28 6.20 1.83 -5.93
CA LEU A 28 5.82 0.74 -5.05
C LEU A 28 5.14 -0.37 -5.84
N ALA A 29 5.59 -1.58 -5.60
CA ALA A 29 4.96 -2.81 -6.03
C ALA A 29 3.52 -2.91 -5.50
N GLY A 30 2.54 -3.15 -6.38
CA GLY A 30 1.13 -3.35 -6.02
C GLY A 30 0.70 -4.80 -5.87
N ALA A 31 -0.61 -5.04 -5.74
CA ALA A 31 -1.21 -6.36 -5.59
C ALA A 31 -0.91 -7.30 -6.77
N ARG A 32 -0.73 -6.76 -7.99
CA ARG A 32 -0.34 -7.55 -9.17
C ARG A 32 1.00 -8.28 -9.02
N THR A 33 1.92 -7.68 -8.28
CA THR A 33 3.26 -8.22 -8.03
C THR A 33 3.43 -8.60 -6.54
N ALA A 34 2.33 -8.62 -5.79
CA ALA A 34 2.34 -8.89 -4.37
C ALA A 34 2.77 -10.32 -4.07
N LYS A 35 3.67 -10.45 -3.10
CA LYS A 35 4.16 -11.74 -2.59
C LYS A 35 3.60 -12.09 -1.21
N ALA A 36 3.05 -11.11 -0.48
CA ALA A 36 2.55 -11.30 0.88
C ALA A 36 1.15 -10.70 1.04
N GLY A 37 0.11 -11.53 1.18
CA GLY A 37 -1.25 -11.07 1.51
C GLY A 37 -1.91 -10.09 0.53
N GLY A 38 -1.44 -10.06 -0.73
CA GLY A 38 -1.91 -9.08 -1.72
C GLY A 38 -1.25 -7.70 -1.62
N TYR A 39 -0.20 -7.54 -0.80
CA TYR A 39 0.64 -6.34 -0.77
C TYR A 39 1.96 -6.57 -1.51
N GLY A 40 2.35 -5.63 -2.35
CA GLY A 40 3.71 -5.54 -2.88
C GLY A 40 4.61 -4.83 -1.89
N LEU A 41 5.73 -5.46 -1.56
CA LEU A 41 6.69 -4.96 -0.59
C LEU A 41 7.86 -4.30 -1.33
N THR A 42 8.10 -3.02 -1.03
CA THR A 42 9.16 -2.24 -1.69
C THR A 42 10.02 -1.54 -0.64
N PRO A 43 11.35 -1.74 -0.66
CA PRO A 43 12.25 -1.00 0.22
C PRO A 43 12.41 0.45 -0.27
N VAL A 44 12.15 1.41 0.62
CA VAL A 44 12.34 2.85 0.38
C VAL A 44 13.07 3.50 1.56
N PRO A 45 13.72 4.66 1.37
CA PRO A 45 14.37 5.37 2.47
C PRO A 45 13.34 5.85 3.52
N ALA A 46 13.63 5.66 4.81
CA ALA A 46 12.76 6.07 5.90
C ALA A 46 12.50 7.58 5.90
N ASP A 47 13.54 8.38 5.69
CA ASP A 47 13.41 9.83 5.63
C ASP A 47 12.46 10.28 4.51
N PHE A 48 12.57 9.65 3.33
CA PHE A 48 11.69 9.90 2.21
C PHE A 48 10.25 9.48 2.53
N TRP A 49 10.05 8.27 3.06
CA TRP A 49 8.73 7.78 3.44
C TRP A 49 8.08 8.65 4.50
N GLN A 50 8.82 9.05 5.54
CA GLN A 50 8.30 9.89 6.61
C GLN A 50 7.87 11.25 6.09
N ALA A 51 8.69 11.90 5.26
CA ALA A 51 8.34 13.18 4.65
C ALA A 51 7.14 13.06 3.69
N TRP A 52 7.05 11.95 2.94
CA TRP A 52 5.92 11.66 2.07
C TRP A 52 4.64 11.40 2.89
N ALA A 53 4.71 10.54 3.90
CA ALA A 53 3.58 10.20 4.76
C ALA A 53 3.06 11.40 5.55
N GLN A 54 3.94 12.31 5.98
CA GLN A 54 3.51 13.57 6.60
C GLN A 54 2.82 14.51 5.61
N LYS A 55 3.34 14.59 4.37
CA LYS A 55 2.74 15.43 3.32
C LYS A 55 1.41 14.89 2.83
N TYR A 56 1.27 13.57 2.75
CA TYR A 56 0.11 12.84 2.24
C TYR A 56 -0.62 12.09 3.37
N ALA A 57 -0.63 12.66 4.59
CA ALA A 57 -1.23 12.01 5.77
C ALA A 57 -2.73 11.73 5.61
N GLY A 58 -3.45 12.57 4.86
CA GLY A 58 -4.86 12.36 4.52
C GLY A 58 -5.08 11.55 3.24
N PHE A 59 -4.09 10.76 2.80
CA PHE A 59 -4.25 9.90 1.65
C PHE A 59 -5.06 8.67 2.07
N PRO A 60 -6.26 8.44 1.49
CA PRO A 60 -7.18 7.40 1.95
C PRO A 60 -6.56 6.00 2.09
N PRO A 61 -5.70 5.52 1.18
CA PRO A 61 -5.11 4.18 1.33
C PRO A 61 -4.00 4.13 2.39
N LEU A 62 -3.41 5.26 2.79
CA LEU A 62 -2.53 5.34 3.96
C LEU A 62 -3.36 5.23 5.25
N GLU A 63 -4.48 5.97 5.33
CA GLU A 63 -5.40 5.94 6.48
C GLU A 63 -6.11 4.58 6.63
N ALA A 64 -6.49 3.95 5.51
CA ALA A 64 -7.14 2.65 5.48
C ALA A 64 -6.17 1.47 5.72
N GLY A 65 -4.87 1.71 5.94
CA GLY A 65 -3.87 0.64 6.12
C GLY A 65 -3.58 -0.19 4.86
N LEU A 66 -4.01 0.30 3.69
CA LEU A 66 -3.69 -0.30 2.39
C LEU A 66 -2.25 0.00 1.95
N ILE A 67 -1.66 1.05 2.53
CA ILE A 67 -0.25 1.37 2.39
C ILE A 67 0.32 1.60 3.77
N PHE A 68 1.42 0.93 4.10
CA PHE A 68 2.07 1.07 5.39
C PHE A 68 3.57 0.83 5.26
N ALA A 69 4.36 1.36 6.19
CA ALA A 69 5.80 1.11 6.27
C ALA A 69 6.15 0.31 7.52
N GLN A 70 7.11 -0.60 7.39
CA GLN A 70 7.69 -1.35 8.48
C GLN A 70 9.21 -1.30 8.41
N THR A 71 9.87 -1.47 9.56
CA THR A 71 11.33 -1.42 9.67
C THR A 71 12.02 -2.61 9.00
N THR A 72 11.34 -3.75 8.89
CA THR A 72 11.86 -4.95 8.23
C THR A 72 10.84 -5.57 7.27
N PRO A 73 11.30 -6.23 6.19
CA PRO A 73 10.40 -6.87 5.23
C PRO A 73 9.59 -8.01 5.85
N GLU A 74 10.11 -8.67 6.87
CA GLU A 74 9.41 -9.74 7.59
C GLU A 74 8.21 -9.20 8.37
N LYS A 75 8.38 -8.07 9.07
CA LYS A 75 7.26 -7.38 9.73
C LYS A 75 6.25 -6.88 8.70
N ALA A 76 6.73 -6.33 7.59
CA ALA A 76 5.87 -5.88 6.51
C ALA A 76 5.03 -7.03 5.93
N ALA A 77 5.65 -8.18 5.71
CA ALA A 77 4.99 -9.37 5.22
C ALA A 77 4.00 -9.96 6.24
N GLY A 78 4.34 -9.95 7.53
CA GLY A 78 3.44 -10.36 8.61
C GLY A 78 2.18 -9.50 8.63
N GLN A 79 2.35 -8.17 8.71
CA GLN A 79 1.24 -7.24 8.71
C GLN A 79 0.43 -7.30 7.39
N ALA A 80 1.08 -7.51 6.24
CA ALA A 80 0.39 -7.69 4.97
C ALA A 80 -0.49 -8.95 4.94
N LYS A 81 -0.04 -10.05 5.57
CA LYS A 81 -0.82 -11.28 5.71
C LYS A 81 -2.01 -11.09 6.63
N GLU A 82 -1.85 -10.38 7.74
CA GLU A 82 -2.95 -10.08 8.65
C GLU A 82 -4.00 -9.17 7.98
N GLN A 83 -3.54 -8.19 7.20
CA GLN A 83 -4.39 -7.31 6.42
C GLN A 83 -4.75 -7.90 5.03
N ALA A 84 -4.55 -9.20 4.82
CA ALA A 84 -4.90 -9.83 3.55
C ALA A 84 -6.41 -9.72 3.25
N SER A 85 -7.24 -9.76 4.30
CA SER A 85 -8.70 -9.63 4.21
C SER A 85 -9.20 -8.19 4.07
N LEU A 86 -8.34 -7.18 4.26
CA LEU A 86 -8.69 -5.78 4.11
C LEU A 86 -9.01 -5.49 2.64
N ARG A 87 -10.24 -5.04 2.38
CA ARG A 87 -10.69 -4.72 1.03
C ARG A 87 -10.32 -3.31 0.67
N THR A 88 -9.81 -3.12 -0.55
CA THR A 88 -9.40 -1.79 -1.04
C THR A 88 -10.59 -0.93 -1.45
N GLY A 89 -11.77 -1.53 -1.60
CA GLY A 89 -12.97 -0.88 -2.16
C GLY A 89 -12.91 -0.63 -3.67
N MET A 90 -11.74 -0.82 -4.29
CA MET A 90 -11.50 -0.76 -5.74
C MET A 90 -11.40 -2.15 -6.38
N GLU A 91 -11.87 -3.17 -5.66
CA GLU A 91 -11.99 -4.52 -6.22
C GLU A 91 -13.09 -4.57 -7.28
N PRO A 92 -12.97 -5.42 -8.31
CA PRO A 92 -14.05 -5.65 -9.24
C PRO A 92 -15.31 -6.06 -8.49
N LEU A 93 -16.44 -5.44 -8.82
CA LEU A 93 -17.74 -5.79 -8.26
C LEU A 93 -17.99 -7.28 -8.44
N ASN A 94 -18.38 -7.97 -7.36
CA ASN A 94 -18.79 -9.35 -7.46
C ASN A 94 -20.13 -9.38 -8.23
N PRO A 95 -20.19 -9.98 -9.43
CA PRO A 95 -21.43 -10.03 -10.21
C PRO A 95 -22.53 -10.86 -9.52
N ALA A 96 -22.18 -11.72 -8.55
CA ALA A 96 -23.13 -12.50 -7.77
C ALA A 96 -23.60 -11.82 -6.47
N ALA A 97 -22.96 -10.72 -6.06
CA ALA A 97 -23.32 -9.94 -4.87
C ALA A 97 -23.21 -8.44 -5.16
N PRO A 98 -24.13 -7.89 -5.98
CA PRO A 98 -24.18 -6.47 -6.29
C PRO A 98 -24.30 -5.61 -5.02
N ALA A 99 -23.61 -4.46 -5.00
CA ALA A 99 -23.80 -3.44 -3.97
C ALA A 99 -25.28 -2.96 -3.92
N PRO A 100 -25.80 -2.52 -2.76
CA PRO A 100 -27.17 -2.03 -2.67
C PRO A 100 -27.41 -0.85 -3.63
N GLY A 101 -28.22 -1.07 -4.66
CA GLY A 101 -28.56 -0.06 -5.68
C GLY A 101 -28.34 -0.48 -7.14
N ILE A 102 -27.74 -1.65 -7.41
CA ILE A 102 -27.59 -2.18 -8.78
C ILE A 102 -28.54 -3.37 -9.01
N THR A 103 -29.47 -3.19 -9.95
CA THR A 103 -30.36 -4.25 -10.43
C THR A 103 -29.58 -5.13 -11.41
N PRO A 104 -29.53 -6.46 -11.23
CA PRO A 104 -28.99 -7.36 -12.25
C PRO A 104 -29.86 -7.27 -13.51
N ALA A 105 -29.23 -7.29 -14.69
CA ALA A 105 -29.89 -7.38 -15.98
C ALA A 105 -30.35 -8.81 -16.29
#